data_AF-A0A410UFR4-F1
#
_entry.id   AF-A0A410UFR4-F1
#
_cell.length_a   1.000
_cell.length_b   1.000
_cell.length_c   1.000
_cell.angle_alpha   90.00
_cell.angle_beta   90.00
_cell.angle_gamma   90.00
#
_symmetry.space_group_name_H-M   'P 1'
#
loop_
_entity.id
_entity.type
_entity.pdbx_description
1 polymer ?
#
loop_
_entity_poly.entity_id
_entity_poly.type
_entity_poly.pdbx_seq_one_letter_code
_entity_poly.pdbx_strand_id
1 'polypeptide(L)'
;MSQTMNVTATPMKVRGVRHVASAGRVRVLMTTLFDRSLFPAKAFGDLYHPRWRIEEAFKRLKHRLHLEHVSGLSQLAVIQDLDAKVMCDNLHALVTAKAHKEAHFPEKRRINRSYATTAFRSVLSAILLGMTSATVSVTHISTP
;
A
#
# COMPACT_ATOMS: atom_id res chain seq x y z
N MET A 1 -37.40 22.98 -10.69
CA MET A 1 -37.85 21.88 -9.81
C MET A 1 -36.66 21.43 -8.97
N SER A 2 -36.54 21.94 -7.74
CA SER A 2 -35.45 21.57 -6.82
C SER A 2 -35.94 20.44 -5.93
N GLN A 3 -35.46 19.22 -6.16
CA GLN A 3 -35.65 18.11 -5.21
C GLN A 3 -34.73 18.33 -4.00
N THR A 4 -35.31 18.76 -2.88
CA THR A 4 -34.66 18.61 -1.57
C THR A 4 -34.64 17.13 -1.19
N MET A 5 -33.47 16.50 -1.22
CA MET A 5 -33.29 15.14 -0.66
C MET A 5 -33.55 15.19 0.84
N ASN A 6 -34.73 14.72 1.25
CA ASN A 6 -35.13 14.67 2.65
C ASN A 6 -34.50 13.42 3.29
N VAL A 7 -33.24 13.53 3.74
CA VAL A 7 -32.53 12.42 4.41
C VAL A 7 -32.84 12.49 5.90
N THR A 8 -33.63 11.54 6.39
CA THR A 8 -33.88 11.37 7.83
C THR A 8 -32.60 10.88 8.52
N ALA A 9 -31.97 11.75 9.33
CA ALA A 9 -30.76 11.40 10.06
C ALA A 9 -31.09 10.40 11.19
N THR A 10 -30.67 9.15 11.03
CA THR A 10 -30.80 8.12 12.08
C THR A 10 -29.54 8.12 12.95
N PRO A 11 -29.65 8.17 14.30
CA PRO A 11 -28.46 8.20 15.16
C PRO A 11 -27.68 6.88 15.08
N MET A 12 -26.38 6.98 14.76
CA MET A 12 -25.47 5.83 14.72
C MET A 12 -24.67 5.72 16.02
N LYS A 13 -24.77 4.56 16.68
CA LYS A 13 -23.92 4.25 17.84
C LYS A 13 -22.50 3.96 17.38
N VAL A 14 -21.52 4.61 18.02
CA VAL A 14 -20.09 4.46 17.71
C VAL A 14 -19.28 4.47 18.99
N ARG A 15 -18.11 3.82 18.97
CA ARG A 15 -17.14 3.89 20.06
C ARG A 15 -16.06 4.93 19.72
N GLY A 16 -15.90 5.91 20.60
CA GLY A 16 -14.74 6.82 20.57
C GLY A 16 -13.54 6.20 21.30
N VAL A 17 -12.37 6.24 20.68
CA VAL A 17 -11.09 5.84 21.26
C VAL A 17 -10.15 7.04 21.25
N ARG A 18 -9.76 7.49 22.44
CA ARG A 18 -8.78 8.57 22.60
C ARG A 18 -7.37 8.02 22.43
N HIS A 19 -6.59 8.62 21.55
CA HIS A 19 -5.18 8.31 21.31
C HIS A 19 -4.35 9.58 21.43
N VAL A 20 -3.26 9.54 22.20
CA VAL A 20 -2.31 10.66 22.33
C VAL A 20 -1.05 10.29 21.57
N ALA A 21 -0.72 11.06 20.54
CA ALA A 21 0.51 10.86 19.78
C ALA A 21 1.74 11.17 20.64
N SER A 22 2.90 10.63 20.27
CA SER A 22 4.19 10.93 20.92
C SER A 22 4.52 12.42 20.98
N ALA A 23 4.03 13.20 20.00
CA ALA A 23 4.15 14.66 19.95
C ALA A 23 3.07 15.40 20.80
N GLY A 24 2.38 14.73 21.73
CA GLY A 24 1.37 15.30 22.62
C GLY A 24 0.00 15.58 21.98
N ARG A 25 -0.13 15.48 20.65
CA ARG A 25 -1.41 15.72 19.95
C ARG A 25 -2.46 14.64 20.28
N VAL A 26 -3.62 15.08 20.75
CA VAL A 26 -4.78 14.21 21.01
C VAL A 26 -5.53 13.96 19.71
N ARG A 27 -5.90 12.70 19.47
CA ARG A 27 -6.73 12.24 18.35
C ARG A 27 -7.87 11.39 18.91
N VAL A 28 -9.06 11.51 18.32
CA VAL A 28 -10.21 10.66 18.65
C VAL A 28 -10.52 9.81 17.42
N LEU A 29 -10.43 8.49 17.58
CA LEU A 29 -10.76 7.51 16.55
C LEU A 29 -12.18 7.01 16.79
N MET A 30 -12.99 6.90 15.75
CA MET A 30 -14.32 6.31 15.82
C MET A 30 -14.28 4.90 15.25
N THR A 31 -14.91 3.95 15.93
CA THR A 31 -14.97 2.55 15.49
C THR A 31 -16.30 1.90 15.84
N THR A 32 -16.69 0.91 15.05
CA THR A 32 -17.82 0.00 15.31
C THR A 32 -17.40 -1.20 16.17
N LEU A 33 -16.14 -1.29 16.58
CA LEU A 33 -15.62 -2.36 17.45
C LEU A 33 -15.91 -2.04 18.93
N PHE A 34 -17.07 -2.49 19.42
CA PHE A 34 -17.55 -2.14 20.76
C PHE A 34 -16.91 -2.95 21.90
N ASP A 35 -16.48 -4.19 21.64
CA ASP A 35 -15.89 -5.07 22.65
C ASP A 35 -14.54 -4.51 23.13
N ARG A 36 -14.44 -4.18 24.42
CA ARG A 36 -13.24 -3.58 25.01
C ARG A 36 -12.22 -4.63 25.43
N SER A 37 -12.65 -5.87 25.70
CA SER A 37 -11.78 -7.00 25.99
C SER A 37 -11.06 -7.48 24.73
N LEU A 38 -11.79 -7.66 23.64
CA LEU A 38 -11.23 -8.08 22.36
C LEU A 38 -10.46 -6.96 21.66
N PHE A 39 -10.94 -5.71 21.77
CA PHE A 39 -10.34 -4.55 21.10
C PHE A 39 -9.93 -3.48 22.13
N PRO A 40 -8.79 -3.64 22.81
CA PRO A 40 -8.31 -2.68 23.79
C PRO A 40 -7.86 -1.38 23.12
N ALA A 41 -8.09 -0.24 23.78
CA ALA A 41 -7.79 1.10 23.24
C ALA A 41 -6.33 1.28 22.78
N LYS A 42 -5.38 0.63 23.48
CA LYS A 42 -3.94 0.70 23.16
C LYS A 42 -3.60 0.19 21.75
N ALA A 43 -4.35 -0.80 21.25
CA ALA A 43 -4.08 -1.40 19.93
C ALA A 43 -4.43 -0.44 18.77
N PHE A 44 -5.29 0.54 18.99
CA PHE A 44 -5.72 1.47 17.95
C PHE A 44 -4.66 2.52 17.61
N GLY A 45 -3.69 2.77 18.50
CA GLY A 45 -2.58 3.68 18.21
C GLY A 45 -1.73 3.19 17.03
N ASP A 46 -1.43 1.89 17.02
CA ASP A 46 -0.62 1.25 15.98
C ASP A 46 -1.31 1.25 14.61
N LEU A 47 -2.65 1.27 14.57
CA LEU A 47 -3.45 1.33 13.33
C LEU A 47 -3.33 2.67 12.60
N TYR A 48 -2.89 3.73 13.27
CA TYR A 48 -2.72 5.02 12.62
C TYR A 48 -1.53 5.04 11.65
N HIS A 49 -0.50 4.23 11.88
CA HIS A 49 0.66 4.14 11.00
C HIS A 49 0.36 3.49 9.63
N PRO A 50 -0.41 2.38 9.54
CA PRO A 50 -0.91 1.84 8.28
C PRO A 50 -1.59 2.87 7.37
N ARG A 51 -2.29 3.86 7.92
CA ARG A 51 -2.90 4.95 7.13
C ARG A 51 -1.87 5.67 6.26
N TRP A 52 -0.68 5.96 6.79
CA TRP A 52 0.39 6.59 6.04
C TRP A 52 0.93 5.68 4.92
N ARG A 53 0.90 4.36 5.11
CA ARG A 53 1.31 3.41 4.07
C ARG A 53 0.46 3.53 2.80
N ILE A 54 -0.81 3.90 2.94
CA ILE A 54 -1.73 4.14 1.82
C ILE A 54 -1.31 5.41 1.06
N GLU A 55 -1.02 6.51 1.77
CA GLU A 55 -0.51 7.74 1.13
C GLU A 55 0.78 7.47 0.35
N GLU A 56 1.71 6.72 0.95
CA GLU A 56 2.95 6.32 0.28
C GLU A 56 2.68 5.41 -0.93
N ALA A 57 1.63 4.58 -0.91
CA ALA A 57 1.21 3.81 -2.08
C ALA A 57 0.70 4.71 -3.20
N PHE A 58 -0.13 5.71 -2.89
CA PHE A 58 -0.57 6.69 -3.87
C PHE A 58 0.59 7.50 -4.45
N LYS A 59 1.55 7.93 -3.61
CA LYS A 59 2.77 8.59 -4.10
C LYS A 59 3.57 7.71 -5.06
N ARG A 60 3.71 6.41 -4.76
CA ARG A 60 4.39 5.47 -5.67
C ARG A 60 3.63 5.29 -6.98
N LEU A 61 2.32 5.09 -6.93
CA LEU A 61 1.50 4.94 -8.14
C LEU A 61 1.62 6.18 -9.04
N LYS A 62 1.45 7.38 -8.46
CA LYS A 62 1.55 8.65 -9.21
C LYS A 62 2.95 8.90 -9.75
N HIS A 63 3.96 8.91 -8.89
CA HIS A 63 5.30 9.40 -9.25
C HIS A 63 6.25 8.32 -9.79
N ARG A 64 6.05 7.04 -9.47
CA ARG A 64 6.98 5.96 -9.90
C ARG A 64 6.40 5.11 -11.02
N LEU A 65 5.09 4.89 -11.01
CA LEU A 65 4.38 4.14 -12.05
C LEU A 65 3.66 5.06 -13.04
N HIS A 66 3.88 6.38 -12.93
CA HIS A 66 3.32 7.40 -13.81
C HIS A 66 1.83 7.18 -14.06
N LEU A 67 1.02 7.18 -12.99
CA LEU A 67 -0.40 6.86 -13.08
C LEU A 67 -1.13 7.69 -14.15
N GLU A 68 -0.73 8.95 -14.30
CA GLU A 68 -1.30 9.92 -15.26
C GLU A 68 -0.88 9.68 -16.71
N HIS A 69 0.13 8.83 -16.94
CA HIS A 69 0.54 8.41 -18.28
C HIS A 69 -0.30 7.22 -18.73
N VAL A 70 -1.35 7.48 -19.50
CA VAL A 70 -2.26 6.46 -20.03
C VAL A 70 -1.93 6.13 -21.49
N SER A 71 -2.10 4.86 -21.86
CA SER A 71 -1.84 4.29 -23.17
C SER A 71 -2.94 4.58 -24.19
N GLY A 72 -4.12 5.02 -23.74
CA GLY A 72 -5.24 5.36 -24.59
C GLY A 72 -6.21 6.37 -23.98
N LEU A 73 -7.10 6.91 -24.82
CA LEU A 73 -8.09 7.93 -24.42
C LEU A 73 -9.44 7.34 -24.02
N SER A 74 -9.67 6.04 -24.25
CA SER A 74 -10.92 5.39 -23.87
C SER A 74 -10.95 5.13 -22.37
N GLN A 75 -12.15 5.16 -21.78
CA GLN A 75 -12.34 4.84 -20.36
C GLN A 75 -11.79 3.44 -20.02
N LEU A 76 -11.96 2.47 -20.92
CA LEU A 76 -11.46 1.11 -20.73
C LEU A 76 -9.92 1.09 -20.67
N ALA A 77 -9.24 1.80 -21.56
CA ALA A 77 -7.77 1.87 -21.57
C ALA A 77 -7.25 2.47 -20.25
N VAL A 78 -7.88 3.53 -19.75
CA VAL A 78 -7.51 4.17 -18.47
C VAL A 78 -7.67 3.19 -17.30
N ILE A 79 -8.78 2.44 -17.23
CA ILE A 79 -9.02 1.46 -16.18
C ILE A 79 -8.00 0.32 -16.25
N GLN A 80 -7.75 -0.23 -17.45
CA GLN A 80 -6.77 -1.30 -17.64
C GLN A 80 -5.36 -0.88 -17.24
N ASP A 81 -4.93 0.33 -17.58
CA ASP A 81 -3.63 0.85 -17.17
C ASP A 81 -3.51 1.04 -15.66
N LEU A 82 -4.56 1.54 -15.01
CA LEU A 82 -4.61 1.66 -13.56
C LEU A 82 -4.47 0.28 -12.91
N ASP A 83 -5.25 -0.70 -13.34
CA ASP A 83 -5.24 -2.05 -12.80
C ASP A 83 -3.89 -2.72 -13.00
N ALA A 84 -3.28 -2.59 -14.18
CA ALA A 84 -1.94 -3.09 -14.47
C ALA A 84 -0.88 -2.47 -13.54
N LYS A 85 -0.95 -1.15 -13.30
CA LYS A 85 -0.02 -0.44 -12.39
C LYS A 85 -0.21 -0.89 -10.94
N VAL A 86 -1.46 -1.06 -10.48
CA VAL A 86 -1.76 -1.57 -9.13
C VAL A 86 -1.26 -3.01 -8.97
N MET A 87 -1.51 -3.87 -9.95
CA MET A 87 -1.02 -5.26 -9.97
C MET A 87 0.51 -5.30 -9.89
N CYS A 88 1.21 -4.46 -10.67
CA CYS A 88 2.66 -4.34 -10.63
C CYS A 88 3.18 -3.88 -9.25
N ASP A 89 2.56 -2.89 -8.59
CA ASP A 89 2.98 -2.47 -7.24
C ASP A 89 2.81 -3.61 -6.21
N ASN A 90 1.71 -4.36 -6.34
CA ASN A 90 1.40 -5.50 -5.48
C ASN A 90 2.40 -6.65 -5.67
N LEU A 91 2.68 -7.04 -6.91
CA LEU A 91 3.69 -8.06 -7.22
C LEU A 91 5.07 -7.65 -6.69
N HIS A 92 5.47 -6.40 -6.91
CA HIS A 92 6.73 -5.89 -6.38
C HIS A 92 6.75 -5.90 -4.85
N ALA A 93 5.64 -5.61 -4.17
CA ALA A 93 5.55 -5.71 -2.72
C ALA A 93 5.71 -7.15 -2.23
N LEU A 94 5.12 -8.13 -2.93
CA LEU A 94 5.25 -9.56 -2.61
C LEU A 94 6.67 -10.06 -2.82
N VAL A 95 7.29 -9.75 -3.97
CA VAL A 95 8.69 -10.11 -4.26
C VAL A 95 9.62 -9.51 -3.21
N THR A 96 9.42 -8.24 -2.86
CA THR A 96 10.21 -7.58 -1.81
C THR A 96 10.02 -8.26 -0.46
N ALA A 97 8.79 -8.63 -0.10
CA ALA A 97 8.50 -9.33 1.16
C ALA A 97 9.14 -10.73 1.21
N LYS A 98 9.12 -11.46 0.08
CA LYS A 98 9.80 -12.76 -0.05
C LYS A 98 11.31 -12.61 0.08
N ALA A 99 11.92 -11.70 -0.68
CA ALA A 99 13.35 -11.43 -0.62
C ALA A 99 13.81 -11.00 0.78
N HIS A 100 13.00 -10.21 1.50
CA HIS A 100 13.29 -9.84 2.88
C HIS A 100 13.33 -11.05 3.82
N LYS A 101 12.40 -12.00 3.65
CA LYS A 101 12.34 -13.23 4.44
C LYS A 101 13.52 -14.16 4.13
N GLU A 102 13.84 -14.35 2.85
CA GLU A 102 14.95 -15.21 2.38
C GLU A 102 16.32 -14.65 2.78
N ALA A 103 16.49 -13.33 2.80
CA ALA A 103 17.71 -12.69 3.28
C ALA A 103 17.81 -12.65 4.82
N HIS A 104 16.83 -13.20 5.54
CA HIS A 104 16.75 -13.22 7.01
C HIS A 104 16.97 -11.84 7.65
N PHE A 105 16.48 -10.77 7.02
CA PHE A 105 16.64 -9.42 7.57
C PHE A 105 15.80 -9.23 8.84
N PRO A 106 16.27 -8.41 9.80
CA PRO A 106 15.47 -8.04 10.97
C PRO A 106 14.16 -7.36 10.56
N GLU A 107 13.06 -7.58 11.29
CA GLU A 107 11.72 -7.04 10.95
C GLU A 107 11.70 -5.51 10.74
N LYS A 108 12.57 -4.78 11.43
CA LYS A 108 12.67 -3.31 11.33
C LYS A 108 13.38 -2.84 10.05
N ARG A 109 14.19 -3.69 9.43
CA ARG A 109 14.90 -3.35 8.19
C ARG A 109 13.90 -3.42 7.04
N ARG A 110 14.02 -2.50 6.08
CA ARG A 110 13.15 -2.48 4.90
C ARG A 110 14.01 -2.43 3.66
N ILE A 111 13.70 -3.27 2.70
CA ILE A 111 14.31 -3.19 1.37
C ILE A 111 13.83 -1.90 0.71
N ASN A 112 14.76 -1.13 0.15
CA ASN A 112 14.42 0.07 -0.59
C ASN A 112 13.74 -0.32 -1.91
N ARG A 113 12.41 -0.21 -1.95
CA ARG A 113 11.60 -0.51 -3.15
C ARG A 113 11.98 0.34 -4.36
N SER A 114 12.44 1.58 -4.17
CA SER A 114 12.86 2.42 -5.30
C SER A 114 14.06 1.80 -6.02
N TYR A 115 15.02 1.27 -5.27
CA TYR A 115 16.19 0.57 -5.83
C TYR A 115 15.84 -0.82 -6.37
N ALA A 116 15.03 -1.57 -5.61
CA ALA A 116 14.59 -2.91 -6.00
C ALA A 116 13.74 -2.94 -7.28
N THR A 117 13.15 -1.81 -7.67
CA THR A 117 12.35 -1.69 -8.90
C THR A 117 13.16 -2.06 -10.15
N THR A 118 14.46 -1.73 -10.19
CA THR A 118 15.33 -2.08 -11.33
C THR A 118 15.47 -3.59 -11.50
N ALA A 119 15.73 -4.31 -10.39
CA ALA A 119 15.79 -5.77 -10.39
C ALA A 119 14.41 -6.41 -10.59
N PHE A 120 13.33 -5.78 -10.10
CA PHE A 120 11.98 -6.27 -10.33
C PHE A 120 11.58 -6.23 -11.80
N ARG A 121 11.94 -5.16 -12.54
CA ARG A 121 11.63 -5.03 -13.96
C ARG A 121 12.21 -6.15 -14.81
N SER A 122 13.40 -6.65 -14.49
CA SER A 122 14.02 -7.75 -15.25
C SER A 122 13.35 -9.10 -15.01
N VAL A 123 12.64 -9.26 -13.90
CA VAL A 123 11.99 -10.52 -13.51
C VAL A 123 10.47 -10.50 -13.75
N LEU A 124 9.89 -9.32 -13.94
CA LEU A 124 8.44 -9.14 -14.08
C LEU A 124 7.85 -9.96 -15.23
N SER A 125 8.48 -9.92 -16.42
CA SER A 125 8.02 -10.71 -17.57
C SER A 125 8.03 -12.21 -17.29
N ALA A 126 9.10 -12.72 -16.66
CA ALA A 126 9.20 -14.12 -16.26
C ALA A 126 8.12 -14.51 -15.23
N ILE A 127 7.85 -13.65 -14.25
CA ILE A 127 6.75 -13.85 -13.27
C ILE A 127 5.39 -13.91 -13.97
N LEU A 128 5.11 -12.97 -14.89
CA LEU A 128 3.84 -12.92 -15.61
C LEU A 128 3.63 -14.13 -16.53
N LEU A 129 4.71 -14.68 -17.07
CA LEU A 129 4.71 -15.90 -17.88
C LEU A 129 4.70 -17.19 -17.03
N GLY A 130 4.69 -17.09 -15.70
CA GLY A 130 4.69 -18.25 -14.80
C GLY A 130 6.00 -19.05 -14.81
N MET A 131 7.11 -18.44 -15.25
CA MET A 131 8.40 -19.12 -15.31
C MET A 131 8.95 -19.32 -13.89
N THR A 132 9.21 -20.58 -13.52
CA THR A 132 9.69 -20.96 -12.18
C THR A 132 11.18 -20.70 -11.94
N SER A 133 11.96 -20.43 -13.00
CA SER A 133 13.35 -20.00 -12.92
C SER A 133 13.52 -18.71 -13.70
N ALA A 134 13.49 -17.57 -12.99
CA ALA A 134 14.04 -16.33 -13.50
C ALA A 134 15.48 -16.21 -12.99
N THR A 135 16.44 -16.66 -13.80
CA THR A 135 17.87 -16.47 -13.49
C THR A 135 18.18 -14.99 -13.64
N VAL A 136 18.23 -14.26 -12.52
CA VAL A 136 18.72 -12.87 -12.52
C VAL A 136 20.23 -12.93 -12.60
N SER A 137 20.78 -12.70 -13.79
CA SER A 137 22.19 -12.39 -13.95
C SER A 137 22.43 -11.01 -13.31
N VAL A 138 22.71 -10.97 -12.01
CA VAL A 138 23.24 -9.78 -11.35
C VAL A 138 24.66 -9.62 -11.85
N THR A 139 24.87 -8.79 -12.88
CA THR A 139 26.19 -8.33 -13.27
C THR A 139 26.79 -7.59 -12.07
N HIS A 140 27.84 -8.18 -11.49
CA HIS A 140 28.65 -7.61 -10.43
C HIS A 140 29.08 -6.20 -10.85
N ILE A 141 28.53 -5.16 -10.21
CA ILE A 141 29.12 -3.82 -10.28
C ILE A 141 30.28 -3.85 -9.30
N SER A 142 31.47 -4.12 -9.83
CA SER A 142 32.74 -3.89 -9.17
C SER A 142 32.81 -2.41 -8.78
N THR A 143 32.81 -2.10 -7.49
CA THR A 143 33.24 -0.79 -6.99
C THR A 143 34.77 -0.74 -6.92
N PRO A 144 35.38 0.43 -7.17
CA PRO A 144 36.81 0.65 -6.99
C PRO A 144 37.24 0.58 -5.53
#